data_AF-A0A3D9ZX37-F1
#
_entry.id   AF-A0A3D9ZX37-F1
#
_cell.length_a   1.000
_cell.length_b   1.000
_cell.length_c   1.000
_cell.angle_alpha   90.00
_cell.angle_beta   90.00
_cell.angle_gamma   90.00
#
_symmetry.space_group_name_H-M   'P 1'
#
loop_
_entity.id
_entity.type
_entity.pdbx_description
1 polymer ?
#
loop_
_entity_poly.entity_id
_entity_poly.type
_entity_poly.pdbx_seq_one_letter_code
_entity_poly.pdbx_strand_id
1 'polypeptide(L)'
;MPVPKPFRSRISLGAVLLAVVALAGAFAAGPAHAQPSGSDGSYYADSSAVAQDLRCGANGSSKWTSRADVVARARSWIGKTPYSQNGCHSNAYGSYRRDCSGMVSMAWGLGGDGADWWTGNLGSASYTIAAADLRAGDALLYHDGTSDGSHVAIFVRWADTAHSKVVVIQETGSADNTIEGVPTNFNWRNYTPKRYKYIVDRAPVAGSANNSKDGNLQEFVVGADRTLRHWAYDFANSRWALNENLGGSVSGAVATVTSSDGNLQAFARGTDGTLRYWVFDFNGGGWISNQSLGGSIIGSPTATNSSDGNLQVFAWGSDNTLRHWSYDFRLGRWLSNENLGGNLGSNPVATNSSDGNLQVFARDGDATLRHWAFNFRGGGWQLNENLGGSLSSSPTVTTSSDGNLQVFARGSDQTLRHWAYNFGLGRWSGNESLGGLITATPAATSSNDGNLQVFARGNDGTLKRWAFDFPRGSWTVTNEAMGGNVIGDVIATTTSSDGNLQVFAEGADQTLRYWAFNFGSGQWVYNQNLGGNLPG
;
A
#
# COMPACT_ATOMS: atom_id res chain seq x y z
N MET A 1 -57.92 8.85 17.22
CA MET A 1 -57.76 9.11 15.76
C MET A 1 -56.47 8.44 15.30
N PRO A 2 -56.40 7.88 14.08
CA PRO A 2 -56.02 6.48 13.88
C PRO A 2 -54.56 6.22 13.48
N VAL A 3 -54.16 4.97 13.70
CA VAL A 3 -52.91 4.29 13.29
C VAL A 3 -52.87 4.04 11.77
N PRO A 4 -51.74 4.23 11.05
CA PRO A 4 -51.61 3.79 9.67
C PRO A 4 -51.16 2.33 9.57
N LYS A 5 -51.88 1.53 8.77
CA LYS A 5 -51.52 0.17 8.32
C LYS A 5 -50.51 0.22 7.16
N PRO A 6 -49.74 -0.86 6.92
CA PRO A 6 -48.72 -0.91 5.86
C PRO A 6 -49.33 -1.20 4.48
N PHE A 7 -48.81 -0.51 3.45
CA PHE A 7 -49.09 -0.78 2.05
C PHE A 7 -48.38 -2.06 1.59
N ARG A 8 -49.17 -3.03 1.07
CA ARG A 8 -48.69 -4.11 0.20
C ARG A 8 -48.87 -3.64 -1.25
N SER A 9 -47.80 -3.63 -2.05
CA SER A 9 -47.91 -3.55 -3.51
C SER A 9 -47.51 -4.89 -4.13
N ARG A 10 -48.32 -5.30 -5.10
CA ARG A 10 -48.27 -6.60 -5.79
C ARG A 10 -47.27 -6.52 -6.94
N ILE A 11 -46.39 -7.51 -7.04
CA ILE A 11 -45.56 -7.76 -8.23
C ILE A 11 -46.46 -8.48 -9.26
N SER A 12 -46.63 -7.90 -10.45
CA SER A 12 -47.24 -8.57 -11.59
C SER A 12 -46.16 -9.31 -12.39
N LEU A 13 -46.32 -10.63 -12.56
CA LEU A 13 -45.61 -11.41 -13.57
C LEU A 13 -46.11 -11.01 -14.96
N GLY A 14 -45.18 -10.70 -15.86
CA GLY A 14 -45.39 -10.66 -17.30
C GLY A 14 -44.22 -11.35 -17.99
N ALA A 15 -44.42 -12.60 -18.39
CA ALA A 15 -43.58 -13.29 -19.36
C ALA A 15 -43.89 -12.76 -20.76
N VAL A 16 -42.92 -12.78 -21.70
CA VAL A 16 -43.07 -13.37 -23.05
C VAL A 16 -41.86 -13.08 -23.99
N LEU A 17 -41.39 -14.19 -24.57
CA LEU A 17 -40.75 -14.50 -25.86
C LEU A 17 -39.33 -14.06 -26.28
N LEU A 18 -38.57 -15.12 -26.61
CA LEU A 18 -37.45 -15.24 -27.54
C LEU A 18 -37.74 -14.67 -28.95
N ALA A 19 -36.69 -14.13 -29.58
CA ALA A 19 -36.49 -14.25 -31.02
C ALA A 19 -34.98 -14.45 -31.33
N VAL A 20 -34.67 -15.57 -31.96
CA VAL A 20 -33.38 -15.93 -32.55
C VAL A 20 -33.40 -15.50 -34.01
N VAL A 21 -32.33 -14.87 -34.50
CA VAL A 21 -32.09 -14.70 -35.94
C VAL A 21 -30.72 -15.29 -36.27
N ALA A 22 -30.75 -16.33 -37.09
CA ALA A 22 -29.61 -16.91 -37.78
C ALA A 22 -29.50 -16.28 -39.18
N LEU A 23 -28.28 -16.06 -39.66
CA LEU A 23 -28.01 -15.99 -41.09
C LEU A 23 -26.85 -16.91 -41.44
N ALA A 24 -27.14 -17.85 -42.34
CA ALA A 24 -26.19 -18.68 -43.05
C ALA A 24 -26.01 -18.15 -44.47
N GLY A 25 -24.81 -18.34 -45.03
CA GLY A 25 -24.51 -18.13 -46.45
C GLY A 25 -23.26 -18.92 -46.84
N ALA A 26 -23.46 -20.07 -47.49
CA ALA A 26 -22.48 -20.83 -48.29
C ALA A 26 -22.50 -20.27 -49.73
N PHE A 27 -21.58 -20.50 -50.69
CA PHE A 27 -20.80 -21.66 -51.14
C PHE A 27 -19.72 -21.16 -52.15
N ALA A 28 -18.64 -21.91 -52.38
CA ALA A 28 -18.22 -22.41 -53.71
C ALA A 28 -16.87 -23.14 -53.65
N ALA A 29 -16.77 -24.28 -54.35
CA ALA A 29 -15.63 -25.18 -54.41
C ALA A 29 -15.16 -25.44 -55.85
N GLY A 30 -13.84 -25.69 -55.99
CA GLY A 30 -13.18 -26.49 -57.05
C GLY A 30 -12.51 -25.72 -58.21
N PRO A 31 -11.50 -26.30 -58.93
CA PRO A 31 -11.01 -27.69 -58.89
C PRO A 31 -9.48 -27.87 -58.74
N ALA A 32 -9.09 -29.15 -58.57
CA ALA A 32 -7.74 -29.70 -58.42
C ALA A 32 -6.92 -29.75 -59.73
N HIS A 33 -5.58 -29.81 -59.63
CA HIS A 33 -4.68 -30.33 -60.66
C HIS A 33 -3.46 -31.09 -60.08
N ALA A 34 -3.45 -32.41 -60.37
CA ALA A 34 -2.38 -33.35 -60.65
C ALA A 34 -1.00 -33.34 -59.93
N GLN A 35 -0.68 -34.51 -59.35
CA GLN A 35 0.69 -35.02 -59.11
C GLN A 35 1.44 -35.31 -60.43
N PRO A 36 2.77 -35.50 -60.33
CA PRO A 36 3.39 -36.69 -60.90
C PRO A 36 4.09 -37.58 -59.87
N SER A 37 4.22 -38.83 -60.28
CA SER A 37 4.62 -40.06 -59.59
C SER A 37 6.11 -40.41 -59.64
N GLY A 38 6.57 -41.26 -58.70
CA GLY A 38 7.79 -42.10 -58.78
C GLY A 38 8.75 -41.85 -57.61
N SER A 39 8.79 -42.64 -56.53
CA SER A 39 9.23 -44.04 -56.32
C SER A 39 10.59 -44.10 -55.60
N ASP A 40 10.63 -44.96 -54.59
CA ASP A 40 11.76 -45.52 -53.83
C ASP A 40 12.47 -44.71 -52.74
N GLY A 41 12.61 -45.39 -51.59
CA GLY A 41 13.64 -45.09 -50.58
C GLY A 41 13.09 -44.92 -49.17
N SER A 42 12.99 -46.04 -48.44
CA SER A 42 12.78 -46.13 -46.99
C SER A 42 13.49 -45.04 -46.18
N TYR A 43 12.74 -44.29 -45.35
CA TYR A 43 13.30 -43.42 -44.32
C TYR A 43 12.69 -43.73 -42.96
N TYR A 44 13.60 -43.88 -41.99
CA TYR A 44 13.38 -44.05 -40.56
C TYR A 44 12.36 -43.05 -40.01
N ALA A 45 11.51 -43.52 -39.10
CA ALA A 45 10.64 -42.65 -38.32
C ALA A 45 11.49 -41.68 -37.48
N ASP A 46 11.48 -40.40 -37.84
CA ASP A 46 11.92 -39.32 -36.96
C ASP A 46 10.76 -38.90 -36.05
N SER A 47 10.85 -39.32 -34.80
CA SER A 47 10.07 -38.76 -33.71
C SER A 47 10.77 -37.50 -33.20
N SER A 48 10.44 -36.35 -33.78
CA SER A 48 10.78 -35.05 -33.21
C SER A 48 9.51 -34.19 -33.10
N ALA A 49 8.68 -34.51 -32.10
CA ALA A 49 7.69 -33.56 -31.61
C ALA A 49 8.44 -32.35 -31.03
N VAL A 50 8.42 -31.23 -31.74
CA VAL A 50 8.94 -29.95 -31.25
C VAL A 50 8.14 -29.59 -29.99
N ALA A 51 8.79 -29.61 -28.83
CA ALA A 51 8.19 -29.14 -27.59
C ALA A 51 7.77 -27.68 -27.78
N GLN A 52 6.47 -27.38 -27.59
CA GLN A 52 6.03 -25.99 -27.58
C GLN A 52 6.65 -25.30 -26.36
N ASP A 53 7.44 -24.27 -26.61
CA ASP A 53 8.04 -23.40 -25.60
C ASP A 53 6.91 -22.70 -24.83
N LEU A 54 6.57 -23.18 -23.62
CA LEU A 54 5.50 -22.60 -22.81
C LEU A 54 5.83 -21.14 -22.51
N ARG A 55 4.87 -20.24 -22.73
CA ARG A 55 5.00 -18.80 -22.46
C ARG A 55 3.90 -18.39 -21.50
N CYS A 56 4.26 -17.94 -20.30
CA CYS A 56 3.33 -17.46 -19.28
C CYS A 56 3.37 -15.95 -19.14
N GLY A 57 3.42 -15.22 -20.26
CA GLY A 57 3.30 -13.76 -20.29
C GLY A 57 4.56 -13.01 -19.80
N ALA A 58 4.68 -11.76 -20.23
CA ALA A 58 5.82 -10.89 -19.88
C ALA A 58 5.55 -10.15 -18.56
N ASN A 59 6.22 -10.57 -17.48
CA ASN A 59 6.05 -10.00 -16.14
C ASN A 59 6.92 -8.75 -15.87
N GLY A 60 7.55 -8.20 -16.91
CA GLY A 60 8.41 -7.02 -16.79
C GLY A 60 9.74 -7.34 -16.07
N SER A 61 10.23 -6.41 -15.25
CA SER A 61 11.44 -6.61 -14.43
C SER A 61 11.10 -7.21 -13.06
N SER A 62 12.04 -7.95 -12.48
CA SER A 62 11.90 -8.50 -11.13
C SER A 62 11.65 -7.40 -10.10
N LYS A 63 10.65 -7.61 -9.25
CA LYS A 63 10.13 -6.60 -8.33
C LYS A 63 10.86 -6.63 -7.00
N TRP A 64 11.08 -5.46 -6.42
CA TRP A 64 11.33 -5.34 -4.99
C TRP A 64 10.04 -5.56 -4.21
N THR A 65 10.12 -6.22 -3.05
CA THR A 65 8.93 -6.69 -2.34
C THR A 65 9.14 -6.77 -0.84
N SER A 66 8.11 -6.48 -0.04
CA SER A 66 8.15 -6.75 1.40
C SER A 66 7.84 -8.22 1.69
N ARG A 67 8.17 -8.69 2.89
CA ARG A 67 7.79 -10.03 3.36
C ARG A 67 6.28 -10.24 3.39
N ALA A 68 5.54 -9.23 3.83
CA ALA A 68 4.09 -9.25 3.86
C ALA A 68 3.51 -9.40 2.45
N ASP A 69 4.06 -8.67 1.47
CA ASP A 69 3.67 -8.78 0.07
C ASP A 69 3.95 -10.18 -0.49
N VAL A 70 5.12 -10.78 -0.20
CA VAL A 70 5.44 -12.14 -0.66
C VAL A 70 4.42 -13.15 -0.14
N VAL A 71 4.11 -13.09 1.15
CA VAL A 71 3.13 -14.01 1.76
C VAL A 71 1.72 -13.74 1.24
N ALA A 72 1.31 -12.47 1.08
CA ALA A 72 -0.01 -12.11 0.53
C ALA A 72 -0.17 -12.58 -0.92
N ARG A 73 0.87 -12.40 -1.74
CA ARG A 73 0.93 -12.93 -3.10
C ARG A 73 0.83 -14.44 -3.09
N ALA A 74 1.66 -15.15 -2.34
CA ALA A 74 1.60 -16.61 -2.24
C ALA A 74 0.19 -17.13 -1.84
N ARG A 75 -0.48 -16.45 -0.89
CA ARG A 75 -1.85 -16.78 -0.47
C ARG A 75 -2.90 -16.58 -1.56
N SER A 76 -2.69 -15.67 -2.51
CA SER A 76 -3.60 -15.48 -3.64
C SER A 76 -3.67 -16.68 -4.59
N TRP A 77 -2.70 -17.61 -4.50
CA TRP A 77 -2.63 -18.84 -5.30
C TRP A 77 -3.43 -20.01 -4.66
N ILE A 78 -3.80 -19.91 -3.37
CA ILE A 78 -4.44 -20.99 -2.61
C ILE A 78 -5.81 -21.35 -3.20
N GLY A 79 -5.99 -22.64 -3.54
CA GLY A 79 -7.25 -23.18 -4.05
C GLY A 79 -7.70 -22.66 -5.42
N LYS A 80 -6.82 -22.00 -6.18
CA LYS A 80 -7.15 -21.39 -7.49
C LYS A 80 -6.57 -22.12 -8.70
N THR A 81 -5.55 -22.94 -8.52
CA THR A 81 -4.77 -23.52 -9.63
C THR A 81 -4.54 -25.01 -9.45
N PRO A 82 -5.06 -25.86 -10.34
CA PRO A 82 -4.56 -27.22 -10.47
C PRO A 82 -3.13 -27.18 -10.98
N TYR A 83 -2.23 -27.95 -10.36
CA TYR A 83 -0.82 -28.05 -10.75
C TYR A 83 -0.67 -28.48 -12.22
N SER A 84 0.18 -27.78 -12.96
CA SER A 84 0.50 -28.04 -14.36
C SER A 84 1.83 -27.37 -14.75
N GLN A 85 2.79 -28.20 -15.18
CA GLN A 85 4.03 -27.73 -15.81
C GLN A 85 3.85 -27.22 -17.24
N ASN A 86 2.65 -27.37 -17.82
CA ASN A 86 2.33 -26.94 -19.19
C ASN A 86 1.24 -25.87 -19.22
N GLY A 87 0.93 -25.25 -18.08
CA GLY A 87 -0.16 -24.30 -17.96
C GLY A 87 0.23 -23.07 -17.15
N CYS A 88 -0.39 -21.95 -17.48
CA CYS A 88 -0.18 -20.68 -16.79
C CYS A 88 -1.35 -20.31 -15.90
N HIS A 89 -1.09 -19.57 -14.85
CA HIS A 89 -2.08 -18.88 -14.03
C HIS A 89 -1.78 -17.39 -14.04
N SER A 90 -2.80 -16.60 -14.35
CA SER A 90 -2.73 -15.15 -14.37
C SER A 90 -3.59 -14.57 -13.26
N ASN A 91 -3.03 -13.62 -12.52
CA ASN A 91 -3.75 -12.83 -11.52
C ASN A 91 -3.20 -11.39 -11.48
N ALA A 92 -3.58 -10.60 -10.47
CA ALA A 92 -3.15 -9.21 -10.33
C ALA A 92 -1.62 -9.00 -10.18
N TYR A 93 -0.85 -10.09 -10.01
CA TYR A 93 0.60 -10.06 -9.80
C TYR A 93 1.40 -10.54 -11.02
N GLY A 94 0.74 -10.96 -12.09
CA GLY A 94 1.36 -11.41 -13.33
C GLY A 94 0.81 -12.75 -13.79
N SER A 95 1.49 -13.35 -14.76
CA SER A 95 1.19 -14.69 -15.27
C SER A 95 2.41 -15.58 -15.07
N TYR A 96 2.23 -16.75 -14.46
CA TYR A 96 3.33 -17.67 -14.16
C TYR A 96 2.88 -19.11 -14.33
N ARG A 97 3.84 -20.02 -14.49
CA ARG A 97 3.55 -21.47 -14.61
C ARG A 97 2.80 -21.98 -13.37
N ARG A 98 1.88 -22.92 -13.54
CA ARG A 98 1.08 -23.53 -12.46
C ARG A 98 1.85 -24.61 -11.72
N ASP A 99 3.05 -24.32 -11.27
CA ASP A 99 3.83 -25.23 -10.44
C ASP A 99 4.48 -24.53 -9.23
N CYS A 100 5.10 -25.32 -8.37
CA CYS A 100 5.71 -24.83 -7.13
C CYS A 100 6.69 -23.68 -7.37
N SER A 101 7.49 -23.74 -8.45
CA SER A 101 8.39 -22.66 -8.83
C SER A 101 7.68 -21.45 -9.41
N GLY A 102 6.61 -21.61 -10.19
CA GLY A 102 5.81 -20.50 -10.70
C GLY A 102 5.07 -19.77 -9.58
N MET A 103 4.53 -20.50 -8.59
CA MET A 103 3.95 -19.93 -7.37
C MET A 103 4.99 -19.10 -6.60
N VAL A 104 6.21 -19.62 -6.37
CA VAL A 104 7.29 -18.89 -5.69
C VAL A 104 7.76 -17.70 -6.52
N SER A 105 7.86 -17.85 -7.85
CA SER A 105 8.25 -16.79 -8.77
C SER A 105 7.27 -15.63 -8.74
N MET A 106 5.97 -15.93 -8.74
CA MET A 106 4.95 -14.91 -8.55
C MET A 106 5.02 -14.27 -7.16
N ALA A 107 5.16 -15.08 -6.11
CA ALA A 107 5.26 -14.57 -4.74
C ALA A 107 6.43 -13.59 -4.58
N TRP A 108 7.59 -13.90 -5.14
CA TRP A 108 8.74 -13.00 -5.18
C TRP A 108 8.60 -11.86 -6.22
N GLY A 109 7.72 -12.02 -7.20
CA GLY A 109 7.50 -11.05 -8.28
C GLY A 109 8.65 -11.05 -9.28
N LEU A 110 9.13 -12.22 -9.69
CA LEU A 110 10.20 -12.36 -10.67
C LEU A 110 9.74 -11.89 -12.06
N GLY A 111 10.58 -11.10 -12.74
CA GLY A 111 10.29 -10.58 -14.07
C GLY A 111 10.56 -11.60 -15.18
N GLY A 112 10.50 -11.15 -16.43
CA GLY A 112 10.70 -12.00 -17.61
C GLY A 112 9.45 -12.83 -17.94
N ASP A 113 9.62 -13.91 -18.69
CA ASP A 113 8.52 -14.83 -18.96
C ASP A 113 8.24 -15.67 -17.71
N GLY A 114 6.97 -15.75 -17.31
CA GLY A 114 6.55 -16.53 -16.14
C GLY A 114 6.79 -18.04 -16.24
N ALA A 115 7.16 -18.54 -17.41
CA ALA A 115 7.56 -19.92 -17.65
C ALA A 115 9.08 -20.15 -17.56
N ASP A 116 9.91 -19.10 -17.50
CA ASP A 116 11.37 -19.24 -17.47
C ASP A 116 11.90 -19.67 -16.10
N TRP A 117 11.13 -19.45 -15.03
CA TRP A 117 11.56 -19.72 -13.67
C TRP A 117 11.21 -21.14 -13.23
N TRP A 118 12.20 -21.87 -12.75
CA TRP A 118 12.06 -23.24 -12.28
C TRP A 118 13.05 -23.52 -11.14
N THR A 119 12.86 -24.63 -10.43
CA THR A 119 13.63 -24.96 -9.22
C THR A 119 15.15 -24.90 -9.40
N GLY A 120 15.67 -25.26 -10.59
CA GLY A 120 17.10 -25.21 -10.89
C GLY A 120 17.69 -23.81 -11.11
N ASN A 121 16.88 -22.81 -11.46
CA ASN A 121 17.39 -21.44 -11.72
C ASN A 121 16.93 -20.38 -10.71
N LEU A 122 16.03 -20.71 -9.77
CA LEU A 122 15.63 -19.81 -8.66
C LEU A 122 16.83 -19.35 -7.80
N GLY A 123 17.92 -20.12 -7.78
CA GLY A 123 19.18 -19.72 -7.15
C GLY A 123 19.80 -18.44 -7.75
N SER A 124 19.50 -18.11 -9.00
CA SER A 124 19.99 -16.87 -9.64
C SER A 124 19.27 -15.61 -9.13
N ALA A 125 18.02 -15.74 -8.69
CA ALA A 125 17.21 -14.66 -8.11
C ALA A 125 17.37 -14.53 -6.59
N SER A 126 18.01 -15.50 -5.92
CA SER A 126 18.08 -15.61 -4.47
C SER A 126 19.52 -15.79 -3.98
N TYR A 127 19.71 -15.78 -2.66
CA TYR A 127 20.95 -16.20 -2.00
C TYR A 127 20.64 -17.13 -0.82
N THR A 128 21.60 -17.96 -0.43
CA THR A 128 21.43 -18.90 0.68
C THR A 128 21.48 -18.16 2.02
N ILE A 129 20.62 -18.54 2.97
CA ILE A 129 20.63 -18.05 4.35
C ILE A 129 20.78 -19.22 5.33
N ALA A 130 21.17 -18.93 6.58
CA ALA A 130 21.13 -19.94 7.63
C ALA A 130 19.67 -20.27 8.00
N ALA A 131 19.40 -21.52 8.39
CA ALA A 131 18.05 -21.93 8.80
C ALA A 131 17.54 -21.12 10.02
N ALA A 132 18.44 -20.70 10.91
CA ALA A 132 18.10 -19.86 12.05
C ALA A 132 17.59 -18.47 11.64
N ASP A 133 17.94 -17.99 10.44
CA ASP A 133 17.56 -16.68 9.92
C ASP A 133 16.27 -16.71 9.10
N LEU A 134 15.61 -17.87 9.00
CA LEU A 134 14.34 -18.03 8.27
C LEU A 134 13.28 -17.06 8.80
N ARG A 135 12.72 -16.29 7.88
CA ARG A 135 11.65 -15.33 8.10
C ARG A 135 10.57 -15.50 7.04
N ALA A 136 9.34 -15.08 7.36
CA ALA A 136 8.20 -15.18 6.45
C ALA A 136 8.53 -14.61 5.05
N GLY A 137 8.26 -15.34 3.97
CA GLY A 137 8.58 -14.95 2.60
C GLY A 137 9.94 -15.45 2.06
N ASP A 138 10.81 -16.01 2.92
CA ASP A 138 11.95 -16.81 2.46
C ASP A 138 11.45 -18.12 1.83
N ALA A 139 12.25 -18.76 0.98
CA ALA A 139 11.91 -20.06 0.39
C ALA A 139 12.75 -21.19 0.97
N LEU A 140 12.16 -22.37 1.00
CA LEU A 140 12.85 -23.64 1.19
C LEU A 140 12.94 -24.30 -0.18
N LEU A 141 14.14 -24.37 -0.75
CA LEU A 141 14.39 -24.89 -2.11
C LEU A 141 15.14 -26.23 -2.05
N TYR A 142 14.55 -27.25 -2.66
CA TYR A 142 15.18 -28.53 -2.92
C TYR A 142 15.28 -28.74 -4.42
N HIS A 143 16.49 -29.02 -4.91
CA HIS A 143 16.74 -29.33 -6.30
C HIS A 143 17.73 -30.49 -6.38
N ASP A 144 17.35 -31.56 -7.07
CA ASP A 144 18.15 -32.79 -7.20
C ASP A 144 18.71 -33.01 -8.62
N GLY A 145 18.62 -31.99 -9.48
CA GLY A 145 19.02 -32.08 -10.88
C GLY A 145 17.92 -32.60 -11.81
N THR A 146 16.73 -32.94 -11.30
CA THR A 146 15.59 -33.41 -12.10
C THR A 146 14.35 -32.53 -11.92
N SER A 147 13.42 -32.54 -12.88
CA SER A 147 12.13 -31.83 -12.76
C SER A 147 11.19 -32.47 -11.73
N ASP A 148 11.26 -33.78 -11.56
CA ASP A 148 10.23 -34.56 -10.85
C ASP A 148 10.53 -34.72 -9.36
N GLY A 149 11.80 -34.64 -8.96
CA GLY A 149 12.20 -34.67 -7.55
C GLY A 149 12.37 -33.29 -6.91
N SER A 150 12.42 -32.21 -7.71
CA SER A 150 12.66 -30.86 -7.19
C SER A 150 11.40 -30.19 -6.65
N HIS A 151 11.53 -29.45 -5.54
CA HIS A 151 10.40 -28.76 -4.92
C HIS A 151 10.82 -27.44 -4.26
N VAL A 152 9.88 -26.50 -4.17
CA VAL A 152 10.10 -25.23 -3.48
C VAL A 152 8.82 -24.77 -2.78
N ALA A 153 8.98 -24.18 -1.60
CA ALA A 153 7.88 -23.66 -0.79
C ALA A 153 8.25 -22.32 -0.15
N ILE A 154 7.26 -21.45 0.09
CA ILE A 154 7.44 -20.21 0.85
C ILE A 154 7.30 -20.50 2.34
N PHE A 155 8.32 -20.20 3.12
CA PHE A 155 8.28 -20.23 4.58
C PHE A 155 7.38 -19.12 5.12
N VAL A 156 6.44 -19.46 6.00
CA VAL A 156 5.55 -18.49 6.66
C VAL A 156 6.00 -18.25 8.10
N ARG A 157 6.24 -19.33 8.86
CA ARG A 157 6.66 -19.26 10.26
C ARG A 157 7.11 -20.64 10.76
N TRP A 158 7.75 -20.66 11.93
CA TRP A 158 7.88 -21.89 12.70
C TRP A 158 6.52 -22.31 13.29
N ALA A 159 6.25 -23.61 13.28
CA ALA A 159 5.04 -24.18 13.86
C ALA A 159 5.17 -24.39 15.37
N ASP A 160 6.40 -24.46 15.87
CA ASP A 160 6.75 -24.65 17.28
C ASP A 160 7.94 -23.76 17.68
N THR A 161 8.11 -23.54 18.99
CA THR A 161 9.21 -22.73 19.56
C THR A 161 10.56 -23.41 19.47
N ALA A 162 10.60 -24.74 19.25
CA ALA A 162 11.82 -25.52 19.08
C ALA A 162 12.39 -25.43 17.65
N HIS A 163 11.72 -24.72 16.75
CA HIS A 163 12.05 -24.63 15.32
C HIS A 163 12.21 -26.02 14.67
N SER A 164 11.33 -26.96 15.04
CA SER A 164 11.37 -28.34 14.56
C SER A 164 10.47 -28.57 13.35
N LYS A 165 9.36 -27.82 13.25
CA LYS A 165 8.37 -27.88 12.17
C LYS A 165 8.15 -26.49 11.57
N VAL A 166 7.93 -26.45 10.26
CA VAL A 166 7.66 -25.21 9.51
C VAL A 166 6.20 -25.16 9.06
N VAL A 167 5.64 -23.96 9.01
CA VAL A 167 4.43 -23.65 8.24
C VAL A 167 4.87 -23.02 6.93
N VAL A 168 4.40 -23.58 5.81
CA VAL A 168 4.75 -23.12 4.46
C VAL A 168 3.50 -22.93 3.61
N ILE A 169 3.63 -22.12 2.56
CA ILE A 169 2.72 -22.12 1.42
C ILE A 169 3.41 -22.87 0.29
N GLN A 170 2.74 -23.88 -0.25
CA GLN A 170 3.30 -24.75 -1.28
C GLN A 170 2.22 -25.27 -2.23
N GLU A 171 2.60 -25.49 -3.48
CA GLU A 171 1.80 -26.20 -4.47
C GLU A 171 2.29 -27.65 -4.56
N THR A 172 1.45 -28.60 -4.14
CA THR A 172 1.83 -30.01 -3.93
C THR A 172 1.27 -30.91 -5.03
N GLY A 173 1.84 -30.81 -6.23
CA GLY A 173 1.56 -31.72 -7.35
C GLY A 173 0.09 -31.77 -7.80
N SER A 174 -0.24 -32.72 -8.67
CA SER A 174 -1.55 -32.78 -9.36
C SER A 174 -2.75 -33.19 -8.48
N ALA A 175 -2.51 -33.66 -7.25
CA ALA A 175 -3.55 -34.15 -6.35
C ALA A 175 -4.02 -33.09 -5.33
N ASP A 176 -3.15 -32.17 -4.95
CA ASP A 176 -3.40 -31.19 -3.89
C ASP A 176 -3.15 -29.77 -4.44
N ASN A 177 -4.20 -28.93 -4.46
CA ASN A 177 -4.08 -27.50 -4.77
C ASN A 177 -3.08 -26.82 -3.81
N THR A 178 -2.63 -25.61 -4.12
CA THR A 178 -1.80 -24.83 -3.20
C THR A 178 -2.42 -24.72 -1.81
N ILE A 179 -1.65 -25.09 -0.79
CA ILE A 179 -2.05 -25.11 0.63
C ILE A 179 -1.11 -24.25 1.48
N GLU A 180 -1.64 -23.76 2.61
CA GLU A 180 -0.87 -23.20 3.71
C GLU A 180 -1.01 -24.11 4.94
N GLY A 181 0.11 -24.57 5.50
CA GLY A 181 0.06 -25.43 6.67
C GLY A 181 1.40 -26.06 7.04
N VAL A 182 1.36 -26.94 8.04
CA VAL A 182 2.48 -27.85 8.35
C VAL A 182 2.39 -29.02 7.39
N PRO A 183 3.36 -29.21 6.47
CA PRO A 183 3.26 -30.29 5.51
C PRO A 183 3.45 -31.66 6.17
N THR A 184 2.82 -32.70 5.61
CA THR A 184 2.87 -34.08 6.12
C THR A 184 4.12 -34.85 5.69
N ASN A 185 4.60 -34.67 4.46
CA ASN A 185 5.77 -35.37 3.89
C ASN A 185 6.91 -34.40 3.51
N PHE A 186 7.23 -33.44 4.38
CA PHE A 186 8.23 -32.41 4.10
C PHE A 186 9.27 -32.37 5.22
N ASN A 187 10.45 -32.93 4.95
CA ASN A 187 11.60 -32.73 5.83
C ASN A 187 12.34 -31.46 5.40
N TRP A 188 12.01 -30.34 6.03
CA TRP A 188 12.59 -29.02 5.70
C TRP A 188 14.12 -28.99 5.79
N ARG A 189 14.75 -29.90 6.57
CA ARG A 189 16.21 -30.00 6.69
C ARG A 189 16.90 -30.45 5.39
N ASN A 190 16.17 -31.06 4.47
CA ASN A 190 16.68 -31.43 3.15
C ASN A 190 16.67 -30.22 2.18
N TYR A 191 16.00 -29.13 2.54
CA TYR A 191 15.86 -27.96 1.69
C TYR A 191 16.92 -26.93 2.05
N THR A 192 17.42 -26.22 1.04
CA THR A 192 18.29 -25.06 1.23
C THR A 192 17.43 -23.82 1.48
N PRO A 193 17.57 -23.13 2.62
CA PRO A 193 16.93 -21.85 2.86
C PRO A 193 17.46 -20.80 1.87
N LYS A 194 16.54 -20.14 1.17
CA LYS A 194 16.83 -19.11 0.16
C LYS A 194 16.10 -17.83 0.50
N ARG A 195 16.81 -16.71 0.42
CA ARG A 195 16.22 -15.36 0.46
C ARG A 195 16.27 -14.73 -0.92
N TYR A 196 15.13 -14.26 -1.39
CA TYR A 196 15.07 -13.51 -2.63
C TYR A 196 15.87 -12.21 -2.52
N LYS A 197 16.65 -11.88 -3.56
CA LYS A 197 17.59 -10.75 -3.56
C LYS A 197 16.91 -9.40 -3.34
N TYR A 198 15.63 -9.28 -3.71
CA TYR A 198 14.88 -8.04 -3.59
C TYR A 198 13.78 -8.07 -2.51
N ILE A 199 13.90 -8.97 -1.51
CA ILE A 199 13.11 -8.85 -0.28
C ILE A 199 13.62 -7.67 0.55
N VAL A 200 12.69 -6.82 0.96
CA VAL A 200 12.88 -5.75 1.93
C VAL A 200 12.35 -6.23 3.29
N ASP A 201 13.24 -6.36 4.27
CA ASP A 201 12.97 -6.94 5.59
C ASP A 201 12.30 -5.98 6.57
N ARG A 202 12.17 -4.71 6.20
CA ARG A 202 11.71 -3.63 7.07
C ARG A 202 10.29 -3.18 6.73
N ALA A 203 9.55 -2.74 7.76
CA ALA A 203 8.27 -2.05 7.58
C ALA A 203 8.52 -0.70 6.86
N PRO A 204 7.67 -0.28 5.90
CA PRO A 204 7.86 0.93 5.14
C PRO A 204 8.28 2.10 6.03
N VAL A 205 9.26 2.87 5.58
CA VAL A 205 9.66 4.10 6.24
C VAL A 205 8.43 4.99 6.33
N ALA A 206 7.98 5.24 7.54
CA ALA A 206 6.78 6.00 7.80
C ALA A 206 7.22 7.38 8.29
N GLY A 207 7.23 8.33 7.36
CA GLY A 207 7.63 9.71 7.59
C GLY A 207 6.50 10.70 7.41
N SER A 208 6.81 11.97 7.60
CA SER A 208 5.90 13.08 7.32
C SER A 208 6.68 14.31 6.88
N ALA A 209 6.09 15.02 5.92
CA ALA A 209 6.58 16.28 5.41
C ALA A 209 5.67 17.41 5.89
N ASN A 210 6.25 18.52 6.34
CA ASN A 210 5.52 19.70 6.76
C ASN A 210 6.25 20.98 6.38
N ASN A 211 5.51 22.05 6.08
CA ASN A 211 6.12 23.36 5.87
C ASN A 211 6.27 24.08 7.21
N SER A 212 7.49 24.48 7.54
CA SER A 212 7.75 25.35 8.68
C SER A 212 7.35 26.80 8.38
N LYS A 213 7.25 27.61 9.44
CA LYS A 213 6.84 29.03 9.34
C LYS A 213 7.75 29.88 8.45
N ASP A 214 9.01 29.50 8.31
CA ASP A 214 10.00 30.12 7.42
C ASP A 214 9.85 29.70 5.94
N GLY A 215 8.88 28.84 5.62
CA GLY A 215 8.60 28.37 4.27
C GLY A 215 9.46 27.19 3.81
N ASN A 216 10.32 26.66 4.69
CA ASN A 216 11.15 25.49 4.42
C ASN A 216 10.35 24.19 4.62
N LEU A 217 10.76 23.14 3.92
CA LEU A 217 10.17 21.82 4.06
C LEU A 217 10.89 21.03 5.15
N GLN A 218 10.14 20.33 5.97
CA GLN A 218 10.66 19.58 7.12
C GLN A 218 10.20 18.14 6.99
N GLU A 219 11.15 17.20 6.92
CA GLU A 219 10.88 15.78 6.75
C GLU A 219 11.36 15.00 7.97
N PHE A 220 10.50 14.13 8.48
CA PHE A 220 10.75 13.32 9.67
C PHE A 220 10.61 11.85 9.38
N VAL A 221 11.52 11.04 9.90
CA VAL A 221 11.51 9.59 9.73
C VAL A 221 11.96 8.89 11.01
N VAL A 222 11.29 7.80 11.38
CA VAL A 222 11.84 6.86 12.37
C VAL A 222 12.93 6.00 11.71
N GLY A 223 14.16 6.08 12.23
CA GLY A 223 15.27 5.20 11.86
C GLY A 223 15.11 3.77 12.41
N ALA A 224 15.78 2.76 11.84
CA ALA A 224 15.75 1.40 12.40
C ALA A 224 16.53 1.25 13.73
N ASP A 225 17.37 2.22 14.06
CA ASP A 225 17.88 2.39 15.43
C ASP A 225 16.80 2.89 16.41
N ARG A 226 15.56 3.07 15.93
CA ARG A 226 14.38 3.55 16.66
C ARG A 226 14.48 5.00 17.11
N THR A 227 15.36 5.77 16.49
CA THR A 227 15.46 7.22 16.72
C THR A 227 14.68 8.01 15.69
N LEU A 228 14.21 9.19 16.07
CA LEU A 228 13.61 10.14 15.14
C LEU A 228 14.72 10.89 14.39
N ARG A 229 14.65 10.86 13.06
CA ARG A 229 15.53 11.57 12.14
C ARG A 229 14.79 12.72 11.48
N HIS A 230 15.51 13.81 11.23
CA HIS A 230 14.95 15.05 10.67
C HIS A 230 15.87 15.62 9.59
N TRP A 231 15.26 16.05 8.48
CA TRP A 231 15.86 16.81 7.39
C TRP A 231 15.07 18.08 7.12
N ALA A 232 15.76 19.14 6.70
CA ALA A 232 15.13 20.38 6.27
C ALA A 232 15.54 20.73 4.83
N TYR A 233 14.58 21.06 3.95
CA TYR A 233 14.88 21.63 2.64
C TYR A 233 14.81 23.14 2.71
N ASP A 234 15.95 23.76 2.45
CA ASP A 234 16.10 25.19 2.31
C ASP A 234 15.87 25.58 0.85
N PHE A 235 14.70 26.14 0.56
CA PHE A 235 14.33 26.57 -0.79
C PHE A 235 15.20 27.73 -1.27
N ALA A 236 15.61 28.64 -0.38
CA ALA A 236 16.42 29.80 -0.74
C ALA A 236 17.80 29.39 -1.27
N ASN A 237 18.34 28.29 -0.75
CA ASN A 237 19.64 27.75 -1.17
C ASN A 237 19.53 26.46 -2.00
N SER A 238 18.30 26.03 -2.34
CA SER A 238 18.01 24.82 -3.14
C SER A 238 18.73 23.57 -2.64
N ARG A 239 18.78 23.37 -1.31
CA ARG A 239 19.53 22.27 -0.70
C ARG A 239 18.78 21.66 0.47
N TRP A 240 18.94 20.35 0.62
CA TRP A 240 18.66 19.69 1.88
C TRP A 240 19.78 19.99 2.86
N ALA A 241 19.40 20.31 4.08
CA ALA A 241 20.27 20.45 5.23
C ALA A 241 19.90 19.40 6.27
N LEU A 242 20.94 18.87 6.94
CA LEU A 242 20.88 18.12 8.19
C LEU A 242 20.23 16.72 8.09
N ASN A 243 20.88 15.70 8.67
CA ASN A 243 20.27 14.43 9.07
C ASN A 243 20.42 14.38 10.60
N GLU A 244 19.61 15.19 11.26
CA GLU A 244 19.64 15.32 12.71
C GLU A 244 19.09 14.07 13.37
N ASN A 245 19.81 13.56 14.38
CA ASN A 245 19.29 12.52 15.24
C ASN A 245 18.63 13.17 16.46
N LEU A 246 17.30 13.16 16.48
CA LEU A 246 16.50 13.70 17.59
C LEU A 246 16.32 12.69 18.73
N GLY A 247 16.97 11.51 18.63
CA GLY A 247 16.96 10.46 19.63
C GLY A 247 15.60 9.77 19.78
N GLY A 248 15.35 9.22 20.96
CA GLY A 248 14.12 8.49 21.29
C GLY A 248 14.24 6.97 21.19
N SER A 249 13.11 6.31 21.41
CA SER A 249 12.90 4.88 21.17
C SER A 249 11.46 4.70 20.68
N VAL A 250 11.28 4.91 19.38
CA VAL A 250 9.97 5.00 18.73
C VAL A 250 9.79 4.02 17.57
N SER A 251 8.54 3.86 17.15
CA SER A 251 8.11 2.93 16.12
C SER A 251 6.89 3.48 15.36
N GLY A 252 6.73 3.07 14.11
CA GLY A 252 5.63 3.52 13.24
C GLY A 252 5.87 4.89 12.61
N ALA A 253 4.81 5.46 12.02
CA ALA A 253 4.83 6.77 11.39
C ALA A 253 5.00 7.91 12.39
N VAL A 254 5.61 8.98 11.92
CA VAL A 254 5.69 10.26 12.62
C VAL A 254 4.56 11.15 12.12
N ALA A 255 3.81 11.78 13.03
CA ALA A 255 2.91 12.87 12.70
C ALA A 255 3.58 14.21 13.00
N THR A 256 3.47 15.16 12.08
CA THR A 256 4.06 16.49 12.23
C THR A 256 3.03 17.59 12.00
N VAL A 257 3.17 18.69 12.72
CA VAL A 257 2.32 19.87 12.55
C VAL A 257 3.10 21.12 12.94
N THR A 258 2.92 22.21 12.18
CA THR A 258 3.36 23.54 12.60
C THR A 258 2.25 24.12 13.47
N SER A 259 2.48 24.28 14.77
CA SER A 259 1.49 24.83 15.68
C SER A 259 1.18 26.30 15.40
N SER A 260 0.07 26.78 15.96
CA SER A 260 -0.40 28.17 15.79
C SER A 260 0.58 29.22 16.31
N ASP A 261 1.44 28.87 17.27
CA ASP A 261 2.55 29.70 17.76
C ASP A 261 3.76 29.73 16.79
N GLY A 262 3.74 28.93 15.74
CA GLY A 262 4.77 28.83 14.72
C GLY A 262 5.82 27.76 14.96
N ASN A 263 5.73 27.01 16.07
CA ASN A 263 6.68 25.95 16.38
C ASN A 263 6.39 24.68 15.58
N LEU A 264 7.43 23.91 15.28
CA LEU A 264 7.29 22.61 14.62
C LEU A 264 7.17 21.51 15.67
N GLN A 265 6.15 20.67 15.55
CA GLN A 265 5.86 19.60 16.48
C GLN A 265 5.95 18.27 15.75
N ALA A 266 6.60 17.28 16.35
CA ALA A 266 6.65 15.90 15.86
C ALA A 266 6.12 14.94 16.93
N PHE A 267 5.33 13.95 16.52
CA PHE A 267 4.70 12.95 17.39
C PHE A 267 4.95 11.55 16.87
N ALA A 268 5.30 10.62 17.75
CA ALA A 268 5.50 9.22 17.37
C ALA A 268 5.11 8.28 18.51
N ARG A 269 4.90 7.00 18.18
CA ARG A 269 4.64 5.97 19.17
C ARG A 269 5.96 5.46 19.76
N GLY A 270 6.10 5.54 21.08
CA GLY A 270 7.16 4.89 21.84
C GLY A 270 7.11 3.37 21.72
N THR A 271 8.27 2.72 21.79
CA THR A 271 8.36 1.24 21.85
C THR A 271 7.66 0.65 23.08
N ASP A 272 7.45 1.48 24.10
CA ASP A 272 6.68 1.17 25.30
C ASP A 272 5.16 1.37 25.14
N GLY A 273 4.70 1.75 23.95
CA GLY A 273 3.28 2.00 23.66
C GLY A 273 2.77 3.38 24.09
N THR A 274 3.64 4.30 24.52
CA THR A 274 3.24 5.68 24.87
C THR A 274 3.31 6.62 23.66
N LEU A 275 2.58 7.73 23.71
CA LEU A 275 2.74 8.82 22.74
C LEU A 275 3.95 9.69 23.13
N ARG A 276 4.88 9.90 22.19
CA ARG A 276 6.08 10.73 22.34
C ARG A 276 5.99 11.97 21.48
N TYR A 277 6.57 13.08 21.93
CA TYR A 277 6.64 14.32 21.14
C TYR A 277 7.96 15.07 21.25
N TRP A 278 8.24 15.88 20.23
CA TRP A 278 9.36 16.81 20.11
C TRP A 278 8.84 18.16 19.65
N VAL A 279 9.47 19.24 20.12
CA VAL A 279 9.13 20.62 19.73
C VAL A 279 10.38 21.33 19.27
N PHE A 280 10.34 21.94 18.09
CA PHE A 280 11.38 22.87 17.65
C PHE A 280 10.95 24.29 17.97
N ASP A 281 11.74 24.97 18.80
CA ASP A 281 11.55 26.38 19.11
C ASP A 281 12.38 27.24 18.16
N PHE A 282 11.69 27.96 17.26
CA PHE A 282 12.33 28.87 16.30
C PHE A 282 12.96 30.11 16.96
N ASN A 283 12.55 30.47 18.18
CA ASN A 283 13.11 31.62 18.91
C ASN A 283 14.31 31.21 19.78
N GLY A 284 14.30 29.98 20.30
CA GLY A 284 15.34 29.41 21.16
C GLY A 284 16.42 28.61 20.42
N GLY A 285 16.22 28.28 19.14
CA GLY A 285 17.24 27.71 18.26
C GLY A 285 17.49 26.21 18.39
N GLY A 286 16.51 25.42 18.85
CA GLY A 286 16.71 23.98 18.97
C GLY A 286 15.49 23.13 19.34
N TRP A 287 15.72 21.81 19.30
CA TRP A 287 14.73 20.79 19.63
C TRP A 287 14.63 20.53 21.14
N ILE A 288 13.44 20.74 21.70
CA ILE A 288 13.04 20.15 22.98
C ILE A 288 12.65 18.70 22.69
N SER A 289 13.48 17.76 23.16
CA SER A 289 13.45 16.38 22.67
C SER A 289 12.70 15.39 23.57
N ASN A 290 12.00 14.46 22.92
CA ASN A 290 11.43 13.21 23.43
C ASN A 290 10.73 13.29 24.79
N GLN A 291 9.62 14.01 24.83
CA GLN A 291 8.72 14.06 25.98
C GLN A 291 7.61 13.00 25.84
N SER A 292 7.13 12.46 26.97
CA SER A 292 6.04 11.48 26.98
C SER A 292 4.71 12.14 27.32
N LEU A 293 3.66 11.82 26.56
CA LEU A 293 2.26 12.12 26.87
C LEU A 293 1.51 10.91 27.45
N GLY A 294 2.23 9.82 27.74
CA GLY A 294 1.66 8.59 28.27
C GLY A 294 0.71 7.90 27.28
N GLY A 295 -0.34 7.27 27.81
CA GLY A 295 -1.30 6.48 27.04
C GLY A 295 -0.84 5.07 26.70
N SER A 296 -1.72 4.33 26.02
CA SER A 296 -1.46 2.97 25.53
C SER A 296 -1.96 2.86 24.09
N ILE A 297 -1.05 3.00 23.13
CA ILE A 297 -1.32 3.02 21.69
C ILE A 297 -0.60 1.89 20.98
N ILE A 298 -1.20 1.42 19.89
CA ILE A 298 -0.67 0.38 19.00
C ILE A 298 -0.40 0.88 17.58
N GLY A 299 -1.10 1.93 17.15
CA GLY A 299 -0.90 2.57 15.85
C GLY A 299 -0.08 3.86 15.91
N SER A 300 0.18 4.41 14.73
CA SER A 300 0.85 5.70 14.57
C SER A 300 -0.11 6.87 14.85
N PRO A 301 0.37 7.98 15.41
CA PRO A 301 -0.46 9.14 15.66
C PRO A 301 -0.76 9.92 14.36
N THR A 302 -1.73 10.83 14.44
CA THR A 302 -1.98 11.94 13.50
C THR A 302 -2.14 13.22 14.30
N ALA A 303 -1.69 14.36 13.77
CA ALA A 303 -1.75 15.64 14.46
C ALA A 303 -2.26 16.75 13.54
N THR A 304 -3.05 17.68 14.07
CA THR A 304 -3.54 18.87 13.36
C THR A 304 -3.80 20.01 14.34
N ASN A 305 -3.91 21.23 13.83
CA ASN A 305 -4.43 22.35 14.59
C ASN A 305 -5.97 22.36 14.50
N SER A 306 -6.63 22.77 15.59
CA SER A 306 -8.04 23.16 15.58
C SER A 306 -8.21 24.65 15.25
N SER A 307 -9.45 25.04 14.92
CA SER A 307 -9.78 26.43 14.53
C SER A 307 -9.60 27.46 15.65
N ASP A 308 -9.56 27.02 16.90
CA ASP A 308 -9.23 27.84 18.08
C ASP A 308 -7.71 27.98 18.32
N GLY A 309 -6.88 27.37 17.46
CA GLY A 309 -5.42 27.42 17.51
C GLY A 309 -4.77 26.33 18.37
N ASN A 310 -5.54 25.46 19.01
CA ASN A 310 -4.98 24.39 19.84
C ASN A 310 -4.47 23.20 19.01
N LEU A 311 -3.50 22.47 19.54
CA LEU A 311 -3.03 21.23 18.90
C LEU A 311 -3.94 20.07 19.27
N GLN A 312 -4.19 19.20 18.31
CA GLN A 312 -5.00 17.99 18.45
C GLN A 312 -4.19 16.79 17.95
N VAL A 313 -4.07 15.74 18.77
CA VAL A 313 -3.35 14.52 18.42
C VAL A 313 -4.23 13.30 18.64
N PHE A 314 -4.30 12.43 17.64
CA PHE A 314 -5.10 11.21 17.68
C PHE A 314 -4.24 9.98 17.45
N ALA A 315 -4.59 8.86 18.07
CA ALA A 315 -3.89 7.59 17.85
C ALA A 315 -4.80 6.38 18.06
N TRP A 316 -4.39 5.25 17.51
CA TRP A 316 -5.06 3.96 17.70
C TRP A 316 -4.63 3.32 19.03
N GLY A 317 -5.56 3.23 19.98
CA GLY A 317 -5.36 2.66 21.30
C GLY A 317 -5.22 1.14 21.30
N SER A 318 -4.51 0.59 22.30
CA SER A 318 -4.33 -0.86 22.46
C SER A 318 -5.61 -1.66 22.70
N ASP A 319 -6.70 -0.97 23.04
CA ASP A 319 -8.05 -1.51 23.18
C ASP A 319 -8.91 -1.28 21.93
N ASN A 320 -8.27 -1.01 20.78
CA ASN A 320 -8.89 -0.69 19.50
C ASN A 320 -9.75 0.58 19.48
N THR A 321 -9.59 1.49 20.43
CA THR A 321 -10.32 2.76 20.44
C THR A 321 -9.52 3.91 19.86
N LEU A 322 -10.21 4.98 19.45
CA LEU A 322 -9.59 6.24 19.08
C LEU A 322 -9.21 7.01 20.35
N ARG A 323 -7.92 7.31 20.50
CA ARG A 323 -7.36 8.10 21.60
C ARG A 323 -7.08 9.52 21.16
N HIS A 324 -7.25 10.48 22.06
CA HIS A 324 -7.14 11.92 21.78
C HIS A 324 -6.39 12.66 22.88
N TRP A 325 -5.43 13.50 22.49
CA TRP A 325 -4.75 14.48 23.33
C TRP A 325 -4.91 15.87 22.70
N SER A 326 -4.96 16.90 23.54
CA SER A 326 -4.94 18.28 23.07
C SER A 326 -3.93 19.12 23.85
N TYR A 327 -3.29 20.07 23.17
CA TYR A 327 -2.47 21.09 23.84
C TYR A 327 -3.22 22.41 23.80
N ASP A 328 -3.54 22.93 24.98
CA ASP A 328 -4.18 24.22 25.13
C ASP A 328 -3.11 25.30 25.31
N PHE A 329 -2.96 26.17 24.30
CA PHE A 329 -1.96 27.25 24.33
C PHE A 329 -2.28 28.33 25.35
N ARG A 330 -3.55 28.54 25.71
CA ARG A 330 -3.94 29.52 26.73
C ARG A 330 -3.59 29.01 28.13
N LEU A 331 -3.71 27.71 28.35
CA LEU A 331 -3.36 27.07 29.61
C LEU A 331 -1.88 26.64 29.68
N GLY A 332 -1.19 26.62 28.54
CA GLY A 332 0.23 26.23 28.45
C GLY A 332 0.48 24.77 28.80
N ARG A 333 -0.49 23.86 28.58
CA ARG A 333 -0.38 22.46 28.98
C ARG A 333 -1.13 21.50 28.05
N TRP A 334 -0.67 20.26 28.07
CA TRP A 334 -1.41 19.12 27.52
C TRP A 334 -2.61 18.78 28.41
N LEU A 335 -3.73 18.51 27.77
CA LEU A 335 -4.94 17.96 28.37
C LEU A 335 -4.99 16.45 28.15
N SER A 336 -5.71 15.76 29.04
CA SER A 336 -5.66 14.31 29.22
C SER A 336 -6.10 13.48 28.01
N ASN A 337 -5.59 12.24 27.95
CA ASN A 337 -5.92 11.20 26.99
C ASN A 337 -7.41 10.79 27.07
N GLU A 338 -8.23 11.31 26.17
CA GLU A 338 -9.64 10.96 26.04
C GLU A 338 -9.81 9.69 25.20
N ASN A 339 -10.78 8.85 25.60
CA ASN A 339 -11.20 7.69 24.80
C ASN A 339 -12.46 8.07 24.02
N LEU A 340 -12.35 8.13 22.69
CA LEU A 340 -13.45 8.48 21.79
C LEU A 340 -14.19 7.24 21.25
N GLY A 341 -13.86 6.05 21.76
CA GLY A 341 -14.49 4.78 21.41
C GLY A 341 -14.11 4.27 20.01
N GLY A 342 -15.01 3.49 19.41
CA GLY A 342 -14.78 2.82 18.13
C GLY A 342 -14.15 1.43 18.24
N ASN A 343 -13.86 0.84 17.09
CA ASN A 343 -13.16 -0.44 16.94
C ASN A 343 -12.19 -0.33 15.75
N LEU A 344 -11.16 0.49 15.90
CA LEU A 344 -10.18 0.79 14.87
C LEU A 344 -9.46 -0.49 14.40
N GLY A 345 -9.30 -0.60 13.10
CA GLY A 345 -8.48 -1.59 12.39
C GLY A 345 -7.33 -0.95 11.59
N SER A 346 -7.16 0.37 11.65
CA SER A 346 -6.05 1.11 11.05
C SER A 346 -5.65 2.33 11.88
N ASN A 347 -4.54 2.98 11.50
CA ASN A 347 -4.20 4.30 12.01
C ASN A 347 -5.30 5.32 11.65
N PRO A 348 -5.59 6.29 12.54
CA PRO A 348 -6.47 7.40 12.22
C PRO A 348 -5.76 8.47 11.36
N VAL A 349 -6.54 9.25 10.62
CA VAL A 349 -6.11 10.49 9.96
C VAL A 349 -7.04 11.62 10.40
N ALA A 350 -6.49 12.80 10.65
CA ALA A 350 -7.26 13.95 11.12
C ALA A 350 -7.00 15.19 10.24
N THR A 351 -8.03 16.00 10.05
CA THR A 351 -7.94 17.30 9.39
C THR A 351 -8.91 18.30 10.01
N ASN A 352 -8.67 19.58 9.80
CA ASN A 352 -9.62 20.64 10.11
C ASN A 352 -10.39 21.01 8.83
N SER A 353 -11.71 20.97 8.86
CA SER A 353 -12.54 21.38 7.72
C SER A 353 -12.65 22.90 7.63
N SER A 354 -13.11 23.40 6.47
CA SER A 354 -13.24 24.84 6.20
C SER A 354 -14.23 25.57 7.12
N ASP A 355 -15.16 24.83 7.73
CA ASP A 355 -16.10 25.34 8.75
C ASP A 355 -15.47 25.42 10.16
N GLY A 356 -14.21 25.03 10.30
CA GLY A 356 -13.44 25.06 11.54
C GLY A 356 -13.69 23.88 12.48
N ASN A 357 -14.37 22.83 12.00
CA ASN A 357 -14.60 21.60 12.74
C ASN A 357 -13.48 20.58 12.52
N LEU A 358 -13.16 19.83 13.56
CA LEU A 358 -12.17 18.76 13.46
C LEU A 358 -12.84 17.49 12.94
N GLN A 359 -12.18 16.83 11.98
CA GLN A 359 -12.66 15.64 11.31
C GLN A 359 -11.60 14.54 11.47
N VAL A 360 -12.01 13.35 11.90
CA VAL A 360 -11.13 12.20 12.10
C VAL A 360 -11.69 10.98 11.41
N PHE A 361 -10.85 10.27 10.67
CA PHE A 361 -11.22 9.09 9.91
C PHE A 361 -10.33 7.91 10.27
N ALA A 362 -10.91 6.71 10.32
CA ALA A 362 -10.15 5.48 10.45
C ALA A 362 -10.90 4.33 9.80
N ARG A 363 -10.19 3.28 9.40
CA ARG A 363 -10.81 2.01 9.07
C ARG A 363 -11.11 1.25 10.36
N ASP A 364 -12.27 0.62 10.47
CA ASP A 364 -12.59 -0.25 11.60
C ASP A 364 -12.19 -1.72 11.36
N GLY A 365 -12.40 -2.57 12.38
CA GLY A 365 -12.15 -4.01 12.34
C GLY A 365 -12.94 -4.74 11.25
N ASP A 366 -14.08 -4.19 10.83
CA ASP A 366 -14.93 -4.74 9.75
C ASP A 366 -14.54 -4.21 8.37
N ALA A 367 -13.41 -3.51 8.27
CA ALA A 367 -12.87 -2.92 7.06
C ALA A 367 -13.73 -1.81 6.43
N THR A 368 -14.55 -1.11 7.22
CA THR A 368 -15.34 0.05 6.80
C THR A 368 -14.72 1.37 7.24
N LEU A 369 -15.02 2.46 6.54
CA LEU A 369 -14.58 3.80 6.90
C LEU A 369 -15.46 4.36 8.04
N ARG A 370 -14.81 4.76 9.13
CA ARG A 370 -15.44 5.46 10.26
C ARG A 370 -15.06 6.92 10.27
N HIS A 371 -15.98 7.75 10.72
CA HIS A 371 -15.81 9.20 10.80
C HIS A 371 -16.28 9.75 12.15
N TRP A 372 -15.42 10.53 12.79
CA TRP A 372 -15.72 11.34 13.97
C TRP A 372 -15.58 12.83 13.64
N ALA A 373 -16.56 13.62 14.07
CA ALA A 373 -16.55 15.07 13.91
C ALA A 373 -16.66 15.76 15.28
N PHE A 374 -15.84 16.78 15.52
CA PHE A 374 -15.93 17.64 16.70
C PHE A 374 -16.37 19.04 16.30
N ASN A 375 -17.46 19.50 16.93
CA ASN A 375 -17.98 20.85 16.73
C ASN A 375 -17.60 21.75 17.92
N PHE A 376 -16.69 22.69 17.67
CA PHE A 376 -16.22 23.64 18.68
C PHE A 376 -17.30 24.63 19.13
N ARG A 377 -18.26 24.96 18.26
CA ARG A 377 -19.36 25.88 18.58
C ARG A 377 -20.58 25.18 19.18
N GLY A 378 -20.73 23.88 18.93
CA GLY A 378 -21.92 23.07 19.25
C GLY A 378 -21.79 22.13 20.45
N GLY A 379 -20.62 22.06 21.10
CA GLY A 379 -20.48 21.40 22.40
C GLY A 379 -19.89 19.99 22.41
N GLY A 380 -19.01 19.64 21.46
CA GLY A 380 -18.15 18.46 21.59
C GLY A 380 -18.13 17.52 20.39
N TRP A 381 -17.68 16.28 20.61
CA TRP A 381 -17.71 15.19 19.63
C TRP A 381 -19.15 14.81 19.29
N GLN A 382 -19.51 14.91 18.02
CA GLN A 382 -20.90 14.78 17.56
C GLN A 382 -21.21 13.41 16.94
N LEU A 383 -20.23 12.73 16.34
CA LEU A 383 -20.48 11.58 15.46
C LEU A 383 -19.44 10.45 15.62
N ASN A 384 -19.91 9.22 15.43
CA ASN A 384 -19.11 8.08 14.99
C ASN A 384 -19.95 7.37 13.90
N GLU A 385 -19.92 7.88 12.68
CA GLU A 385 -20.71 7.35 11.57
C GLU A 385 -19.93 6.31 10.75
N ASN A 386 -20.66 5.35 10.17
CA ASN A 386 -20.10 4.36 9.25
C ASN A 386 -20.35 4.83 7.81
N LEU A 387 -19.29 5.15 7.07
CA LEU A 387 -19.34 5.58 5.67
C LEU A 387 -19.21 4.39 4.69
N GLY A 388 -19.12 3.16 5.21
CA GLY A 388 -19.10 1.91 4.46
C GLY A 388 -17.75 1.63 3.78
N GLY A 389 -17.81 0.87 2.69
CA GLY A 389 -16.64 0.44 1.93
C GLY A 389 -16.10 -0.94 2.35
N SER A 390 -15.03 -1.37 1.68
CA SER A 390 -14.26 -2.56 2.01
C SER A 390 -12.80 -2.22 1.79
N LEU A 391 -12.10 -1.87 2.87
CA LEU A 391 -10.81 -1.20 2.85
C LEU A 391 -9.67 -2.13 3.29
N SER A 392 -8.48 -1.92 2.71
CA SER A 392 -7.27 -2.70 2.99
C SER A 392 -6.06 -1.83 3.35
N SER A 393 -6.25 -0.52 3.56
CA SER A 393 -5.25 0.43 4.07
C SER A 393 -5.86 1.34 5.14
N SER A 394 -5.03 2.18 5.77
CA SER A 394 -5.50 3.38 6.46
C SER A 394 -6.11 4.36 5.45
N PRO A 395 -7.05 5.23 5.87
CA PRO A 395 -7.49 6.35 5.04
C PRO A 395 -6.48 7.49 5.04
N THR A 396 -6.57 8.34 4.02
CA THR A 396 -5.97 9.69 3.97
C THR A 396 -7.07 10.71 3.70
N VAL A 397 -6.90 11.95 4.13
CA VAL A 397 -7.88 13.02 3.94
C VAL A 397 -7.18 14.32 3.54
N THR A 398 -7.82 15.07 2.65
CA THR A 398 -7.45 16.45 2.33
C THR A 398 -8.71 17.31 2.17
N THR A 399 -8.52 18.62 2.14
CA THR A 399 -9.61 19.59 1.93
C THR A 399 -9.39 20.25 0.58
N SER A 400 -10.37 20.16 -0.33
CA SER A 400 -10.29 20.82 -1.64
C SER A 400 -10.40 22.34 -1.52
N SER A 401 -10.02 23.07 -2.58
CA SER A 401 -10.05 24.54 -2.58
C SER A 401 -11.44 25.16 -2.40
N ASP A 402 -12.50 24.38 -2.66
CA ASP A 402 -13.89 24.75 -2.41
C ASP A 402 -14.34 24.49 -0.95
N GLY A 403 -13.43 24.02 -0.08
CA GLY A 403 -13.67 23.75 1.33
C GLY A 403 -14.21 22.35 1.64
N ASN A 404 -14.47 21.51 0.63
CA ASN A 404 -15.04 20.18 0.83
C ASN A 404 -13.99 19.15 1.27
N LEU A 405 -14.41 18.16 2.06
CA LEU A 405 -13.51 17.07 2.49
C LEU A 405 -13.40 16.02 1.42
N GLN A 406 -12.20 15.47 1.26
CA GLN A 406 -11.87 14.43 0.28
C GLN A 406 -11.10 13.32 0.99
N VAL A 407 -11.71 12.14 1.12
CA VAL A 407 -11.15 10.99 1.83
C VAL A 407 -10.83 9.89 0.84
N PHE A 408 -9.62 9.34 0.93
CA PHE A 408 -9.15 8.27 0.05
C PHE A 408 -8.62 7.09 0.84
N ALA A 409 -8.78 5.89 0.31
CA ALA A 409 -8.20 4.68 0.89
C ALA A 409 -8.03 3.61 -0.19
N ARG A 410 -7.20 2.60 0.07
CA ARG A 410 -7.15 1.42 -0.79
C ARG A 410 -8.26 0.44 -0.43
N GLY A 411 -8.99 -0.02 -1.44
CA GLY A 411 -10.00 -1.07 -1.32
C GLY A 411 -9.41 -2.48 -1.17
N SER A 412 -10.21 -3.45 -0.73
CA SER A 412 -9.84 -4.87 -0.70
C SER A 412 -9.58 -5.46 -2.09
N ASP A 413 -10.14 -4.83 -3.13
CA ASP A 413 -9.89 -5.07 -4.54
C ASP A 413 -8.66 -4.32 -5.09
N GLN A 414 -7.87 -3.70 -4.22
CA GLN A 414 -6.66 -2.94 -4.54
C GLN A 414 -6.89 -1.68 -5.39
N THR A 415 -8.14 -1.20 -5.52
CA THR A 415 -8.43 0.08 -6.20
C THR A 415 -8.41 1.25 -5.22
N LEU A 416 -8.17 2.46 -5.74
CA LEU A 416 -8.35 3.67 -4.94
C LEU A 416 -9.85 3.92 -4.73
N ARG A 417 -10.24 4.04 -3.46
CA ARG A 417 -11.60 4.39 -3.02
C ARG A 417 -11.65 5.84 -2.60
N HIS A 418 -12.79 6.50 -2.85
CA HIS A 418 -12.98 7.93 -2.61
C HIS A 418 -14.36 8.22 -1.99
N TRP A 419 -14.36 9.13 -1.02
CA TRP A 419 -15.54 9.77 -0.43
C TRP A 419 -15.31 11.28 -0.40
N ALA A 420 -16.37 12.05 -0.68
CA ALA A 420 -16.36 13.50 -0.59
C ALA A 420 -17.48 14.00 0.32
N TYR A 421 -17.19 14.90 1.26
CA TYR A 421 -18.23 15.60 2.01
C TYR A 421 -18.44 16.98 1.41
N ASN A 422 -19.64 17.23 0.91
CA ASN A 422 -20.01 18.54 0.41
C ASN A 422 -20.73 19.34 1.49
N PHE A 423 -20.08 20.39 2.00
CA PHE A 423 -20.65 21.24 3.06
C PHE A 423 -21.89 22.01 2.60
N GLY A 424 -21.93 22.46 1.33
CA GLY A 424 -23.08 23.15 0.76
C GLY A 424 -24.33 22.25 0.66
N LEU A 425 -24.14 20.93 0.52
CA LEU A 425 -25.22 19.94 0.48
C LEU A 425 -25.45 19.23 1.82
N GLY A 426 -24.53 19.37 2.78
CA GLY A 426 -24.58 18.72 4.08
C GLY A 426 -24.55 17.19 4.03
N ARG A 427 -23.87 16.59 3.03
CA ARG A 427 -23.86 15.13 2.86
C ARG A 427 -22.55 14.59 2.28
N TRP A 428 -22.26 13.34 2.64
CA TRP A 428 -21.23 12.52 2.00
C TRP A 428 -21.67 12.00 0.63
N SER A 429 -20.72 11.86 -0.28
CA SER A 429 -20.83 10.95 -1.42
C SER A 429 -20.81 9.50 -0.93
N GLY A 430 -21.27 8.57 -1.78
CA GLY A 430 -21.00 7.15 -1.55
C GLY A 430 -19.53 6.79 -1.81
N ASN A 431 -19.18 5.54 -1.50
CA ASN A 431 -17.88 4.94 -1.84
C ASN A 431 -17.72 4.81 -3.36
N GLU A 432 -16.93 5.69 -3.96
CA GLU A 432 -16.55 5.66 -5.38
C GLU A 432 -15.25 4.87 -5.57
N SER A 433 -15.13 4.10 -6.66
CA SER A 433 -13.84 3.53 -7.09
C SER A 433 -13.25 4.40 -8.19
N LEU A 434 -12.02 4.86 -7.97
CA LEU A 434 -11.22 5.59 -8.96
C LEU A 434 -10.27 4.65 -9.74
N GLY A 435 -10.45 3.33 -9.59
CA GLY A 435 -9.63 2.32 -10.25
C GLY A 435 -8.17 2.30 -9.78
N GLY A 436 -7.30 1.75 -10.64
CA GLY A 436 -5.85 1.62 -10.47
C GLY A 436 -5.41 0.66 -9.37
N LEU A 437 -4.64 -0.38 -9.75
CA LEU A 437 -4.13 -1.39 -8.83
C LEU A 437 -2.96 -0.84 -7.99
N ILE A 438 -3.20 -0.64 -6.69
CA ILE A 438 -2.23 -0.08 -5.74
C ILE A 438 -1.88 -1.04 -4.61
N THR A 439 -0.63 -0.97 -4.16
CA THR A 439 -0.08 -1.83 -3.11
C THR A 439 0.25 -1.08 -1.82
N ALA A 440 0.09 0.25 -1.81
CA ALA A 440 0.38 1.12 -0.67
C ALA A 440 -0.84 1.91 -0.18
N THR A 441 -0.74 2.47 1.02
CA THR A 441 -1.64 3.54 1.49
C THR A 441 -1.51 4.76 0.56
N PRO A 442 -2.62 5.36 0.08
CA PRO A 442 -2.54 6.57 -0.73
C PRO A 442 -2.15 7.80 0.11
N ALA A 443 -1.46 8.74 -0.51
CA ALA A 443 -1.19 10.07 0.01
C ALA A 443 -1.93 11.10 -0.86
N ALA A 444 -2.69 12.01 -0.23
CA ALA A 444 -3.51 13.00 -0.92
C ALA A 444 -3.17 14.42 -0.47
N THR A 445 -3.20 15.36 -1.41
CA THR A 445 -3.02 16.78 -1.12
C THR A 445 -3.78 17.64 -2.14
N SER A 446 -4.11 18.86 -1.73
CA SER A 446 -4.63 19.89 -2.64
C SER A 446 -3.48 20.71 -3.19
N SER A 447 -3.39 20.80 -4.52
CA SER A 447 -2.38 21.61 -5.18
C SER A 447 -2.73 23.10 -5.14
N ASN A 448 -1.74 23.98 -5.32
CA ASN A 448 -1.94 25.43 -5.22
C ASN A 448 -2.85 26.02 -6.32
N ASP A 449 -3.10 25.27 -7.39
CA ASP A 449 -4.10 25.56 -8.42
C ASP A 449 -5.53 25.14 -8.01
N GLY A 450 -5.70 24.60 -6.80
CA GLY A 450 -6.96 24.14 -6.23
C GLY A 450 -7.36 22.71 -6.61
N ASN A 451 -6.57 22.04 -7.45
CA ASN A 451 -6.84 20.66 -7.88
C ASN A 451 -6.46 19.63 -6.80
N LEU A 452 -7.04 18.44 -6.86
CA LEU A 452 -6.65 17.34 -5.97
C LEU A 452 -5.56 16.50 -6.62
N GLN A 453 -4.58 16.09 -5.84
CA GLN A 453 -3.56 15.14 -6.25
C GLN A 453 -3.53 13.98 -5.26
N VAL A 454 -3.60 12.76 -5.77
CA VAL A 454 -3.47 11.53 -4.97
C VAL A 454 -2.39 10.66 -5.57
N PHE A 455 -1.52 10.12 -4.72
CA PHE A 455 -0.41 9.28 -5.10
C PHE A 455 -0.46 7.97 -4.34
N ALA A 456 -0.15 6.87 -5.03
CA ALA A 456 -0.01 5.58 -4.40
C ALA A 456 0.92 4.70 -5.23
N ARG A 457 1.65 3.82 -4.55
CA ARG A 457 2.47 2.81 -5.23
C ARG A 457 1.58 1.80 -5.96
N GLY A 458 1.84 1.59 -7.24
CA GLY A 458 1.22 0.56 -8.07
C GLY A 458 1.72 -0.86 -7.78
N ASN A 459 1.00 -1.87 -8.26
CA ASN A 459 1.43 -3.28 -8.22
C ASN A 459 2.67 -3.59 -9.10
N ASP A 460 3.02 -2.68 -10.00
CA ASP A 460 4.21 -2.69 -10.84
C ASP A 460 5.44 -2.04 -10.17
N GLY A 461 5.28 -1.48 -8.96
CA GLY A 461 6.35 -0.79 -8.23
C GLY A 461 6.53 0.68 -8.64
N THR A 462 5.72 1.18 -9.58
CA THR A 462 5.71 2.59 -10.00
C THR A 462 4.79 3.44 -9.12
N LEU A 463 4.88 4.76 -9.23
CA LEU A 463 3.94 5.67 -8.56
C LEU A 463 2.76 5.96 -9.50
N LYS A 464 1.55 5.68 -9.04
CA LYS A 464 0.32 6.10 -9.71
C LYS A 464 -0.12 7.45 -9.18
N ARG A 465 -0.65 8.28 -10.07
CA ARG A 465 -1.21 9.59 -9.76
C ARG A 465 -2.65 9.69 -10.24
N TRP A 466 -3.52 10.17 -9.36
CA TRP A 466 -4.86 10.65 -9.70
C TRP A 466 -4.87 12.16 -9.51
N ALA A 467 -5.33 12.88 -10.52
CA ALA A 467 -5.52 14.32 -10.47
C ALA A 467 -6.98 14.67 -10.76
N PHE A 468 -7.64 15.38 -9.85
CA PHE A 468 -8.98 15.92 -10.07
C PHE A 468 -8.90 17.38 -10.45
N ASP A 469 -9.41 17.70 -11.63
CA ASP A 469 -9.52 19.06 -12.12
C ASP A 469 -10.94 19.57 -11.88
N PHE A 470 -11.09 20.56 -10.98
CA PHE A 470 -12.41 21.10 -10.64
C PHE A 470 -13.11 21.79 -11.82
N PRO A 471 -12.45 22.66 -12.60
CA PRO A 471 -13.02 23.20 -13.84
C PRO A 471 -13.53 22.15 -14.81
N ARG A 472 -12.85 21.00 -14.95
CA ARG A 472 -13.24 19.90 -15.86
C ARG A 472 -14.22 18.92 -15.21
N GLY A 473 -14.27 18.85 -13.89
CA GLY A 473 -15.14 17.96 -13.12
C GLY A 473 -14.81 16.47 -13.28
N SER A 474 -13.54 16.12 -13.53
CA SER A 474 -13.15 14.74 -13.85
C SER A 474 -11.79 14.36 -13.26
N TRP A 475 -11.68 13.09 -12.86
CA TRP A 475 -10.41 12.46 -12.51
C TRP A 475 -9.59 12.09 -13.75
N THR A 476 -8.29 12.35 -13.70
CA THR A 476 -7.30 11.85 -14.65
C THR A 476 -6.34 10.93 -13.92
N VAL A 477 -6.02 9.77 -14.51
CA VAL A 477 -5.14 8.77 -13.90
C VAL A 477 -3.93 8.57 -14.80
N THR A 478 -2.74 8.71 -14.23
CA THR A 478 -1.48 8.53 -14.94
C THR A 478 -0.57 7.58 -14.16
N ASN A 479 0.14 6.73 -14.90
CA ASN A 479 1.25 5.97 -14.35
C ASN A 479 2.48 6.83 -14.53
N GLU A 480 2.97 7.42 -13.44
CA GLU A 480 4.15 8.26 -13.48
C GLU A 480 5.36 7.32 -13.45
N ALA A 481 6.08 7.23 -14.56
CA ALA A 481 7.30 6.43 -14.67
C ALA A 481 8.46 7.16 -13.97
N MET A 482 8.38 7.26 -12.64
CA MET A 482 9.25 8.11 -11.82
C MET A 482 10.61 7.46 -11.51
N GLY A 483 11.26 6.84 -12.50
CA GLY A 483 12.69 6.50 -12.51
C GLY A 483 13.25 5.70 -11.32
N GLY A 484 12.41 5.05 -10.51
CA GLY A 484 12.86 4.31 -9.33
C GLY A 484 11.83 3.26 -8.89
N ASN A 485 12.31 2.09 -8.51
CA ASN A 485 11.49 1.07 -7.86
C ASN A 485 11.19 1.54 -6.42
N VAL A 486 9.95 1.95 -6.15
CA VAL A 486 9.51 2.36 -4.81
C VAL A 486 9.17 1.10 -3.99
N ILE A 487 9.76 0.97 -2.80
CA ILE A 487 9.60 -0.24 -1.96
C ILE A 487 8.68 -0.04 -0.76
N GLY A 488 8.43 1.21 -0.36
CA GLY A 488 7.54 1.58 0.74
C GLY A 488 6.19 2.15 0.30
N ASP A 489 5.39 2.56 1.30
CA ASP A 489 4.23 3.43 1.09
C ASP A 489 4.71 4.82 0.60
N VAL A 490 3.82 5.60 -0.02
CA VAL A 490 4.11 7.02 -0.28
C VAL A 490 4.16 7.72 1.07
N ILE A 491 5.29 8.35 1.36
CA ILE A 491 5.62 8.83 2.70
C ILE A 491 4.89 10.15 3.00
N ALA A 492 4.92 11.08 2.03
CA ALA A 492 4.25 12.36 2.17
C ALA A 492 4.02 13.03 0.82
N THR A 493 2.95 13.83 0.76
CA THR A 493 2.66 14.73 -0.36
C THR A 493 2.28 16.10 0.18
N THR A 494 2.99 17.15 -0.18
CA THR A 494 2.68 18.53 0.22
C THR A 494 2.88 19.49 -0.94
N THR A 495 2.24 20.66 -0.92
CA THR A 495 2.66 21.78 -1.77
C THR A 495 3.66 22.64 -1.02
N SER A 496 4.78 22.94 -1.66
CA SER A 496 5.73 23.91 -1.15
C SER A 496 5.30 25.34 -1.44
N SER A 497 5.96 26.28 -0.76
CA SER A 497 5.75 27.72 -0.90
C SER A 497 5.96 28.23 -2.34
N ASP A 498 6.73 27.52 -3.16
CA ASP A 498 6.96 27.79 -4.59
C ASP A 498 5.84 27.25 -5.52
N GLY A 499 4.81 26.60 -4.98
CA GLY A 499 3.69 26.06 -5.75
C GLY A 499 3.88 24.65 -6.28
N ASN A 500 5.06 24.05 -6.10
CA ASN A 500 5.33 22.71 -6.60
C ASN A 500 4.81 21.65 -5.62
N LEU A 501 4.35 20.53 -6.16
CA LEU A 501 4.01 19.38 -5.35
C LEU A 501 5.28 18.62 -5.01
N GLN A 502 5.42 18.25 -3.75
CA GLN A 502 6.54 17.49 -3.21
C GLN A 502 6.07 16.08 -2.86
N VAL A 503 6.77 15.06 -3.35
CA VAL A 503 6.46 13.65 -3.10
C VAL A 503 7.68 12.95 -2.55
N PHE A 504 7.48 12.21 -1.46
CA PHE A 504 8.52 11.43 -0.79
C PHE A 504 8.15 9.96 -0.79
N ALA A 505 9.15 9.10 -1.06
CA ALA A 505 8.97 7.66 -0.92
C ALA A 505 10.30 6.96 -0.62
N GLU A 506 10.21 5.74 -0.12
CA GLU A 506 11.38 4.89 0.10
C GLU A 506 11.81 4.24 -1.23
N GLY A 507 13.05 4.49 -1.64
CA GLY A 507 13.66 3.87 -2.82
C GLY A 507 14.15 2.46 -2.53
N ALA A 508 14.26 1.63 -3.57
CA ALA A 508 14.79 0.27 -3.49
C ALA A 508 16.18 0.13 -2.84
N ASP A 509 16.98 1.19 -2.85
CA ASP A 509 18.27 1.30 -2.18
C ASP A 509 18.18 1.71 -0.71
N GLN A 510 16.96 1.71 -0.12
CA GLN A 510 16.71 2.05 1.29
C GLN A 510 17.13 3.48 1.62
N THR A 511 16.96 4.39 0.66
CA THR A 511 17.17 5.83 0.88
C THR A 511 15.89 6.59 0.62
N LEU A 512 15.79 7.78 1.22
CA LEU A 512 14.67 8.66 0.98
C LEU A 512 14.80 9.22 -0.44
N ARG A 513 13.75 9.01 -1.23
CA ARG A 513 13.61 9.55 -2.57
C ARG A 513 12.64 10.71 -2.54
N TYR A 514 12.97 11.71 -3.32
CA TYR A 514 12.26 12.97 -3.41
C TYR A 514 11.99 13.29 -4.88
N TRP A 515 10.74 13.66 -5.18
CA TRP A 515 10.33 14.17 -6.48
C TRP A 515 9.51 15.45 -6.30
N ALA A 516 9.76 16.44 -7.15
CA ALA A 516 8.93 17.65 -7.21
C ALA A 516 8.17 17.69 -8.53
N PHE A 517 6.84 17.83 -8.52
CA PHE A 517 6.08 18.10 -9.74
C PHE A 517 5.93 19.61 -9.90
N ASN A 518 6.44 20.12 -11.02
CA ASN A 518 6.31 21.52 -11.37
C ASN A 518 5.10 21.73 -12.28
N PHE A 519 4.07 22.37 -11.75
CA PHE A 519 2.82 22.62 -12.48
C PHE A 519 3.00 23.57 -13.67
N GLY A 520 3.94 24.51 -13.60
CA GLY A 520 4.21 25.46 -14.69
C GLY A 520 4.82 24.80 -15.93
N SER A 521 5.65 23.77 -15.74
CA SER A 521 6.25 22.99 -16.83
C SER A 521 5.50 21.70 -17.15
N GLY A 522 4.64 21.22 -16.25
CA GLY A 522 4.00 19.91 -16.35
C GLY A 522 4.99 18.74 -16.26
N GLN A 523 6.17 18.98 -15.68
CA GLN A 523 7.26 18.01 -15.59
C GLN A 523 7.61 17.72 -14.14
N TRP A 524 8.10 16.50 -13.91
CA TRP A 524 8.76 16.15 -12.67
C TRP A 524 10.21 16.62 -12.66
N VAL A 525 10.60 17.30 -11.60
CA VAL A 525 11.98 17.68 -11.32
C VAL A 525 12.61 16.61 -10.42
N TYR A 526 13.75 16.12 -10.92
CA TYR A 526 14.72 15.12 -10.46
C TYR A 526 14.51 14.34 -9.14
N ASN A 527 14.65 13.01 -9.25
CA ASN A 527 14.83 12.03 -8.16
C ASN A 527 16.17 12.27 -7.44
N GLN A 528 16.20 13.15 -6.44
CA GLN A 528 17.38 13.24 -5.57
C GLN A 528 17.31 12.13 -4.52
N ASN A 529 18.38 11.33 -4.45
CA ASN A 529 18.63 10.50 -3.28
C ASN A 529 19.12 11.45 -2.17
N LEU A 530 18.30 11.64 -1.14
CA LEU A 530 18.62 12.55 -0.04
C LEU A 530 19.66 11.97 0.94
N GLY A 531 20.16 10.77 0.64
CA GLY A 531 20.97 10.00 1.56
C GLY A 531 20.17 9.66 2.81
N GLY A 532 20.91 9.41 3.89
CA GLY A 532 20.37 8.69 5.03
C GLY A 532 20.11 7.26 4.61
N ASN A 533 20.93 6.32 5.07
CA ASN A 533 20.46 4.94 5.11
C ASN A 533 19.19 4.99 5.96
N LEU A 534 18.02 4.94 5.31
CA LEU A 534 16.77 4.71 6.00
C LEU A 534 17.01 3.32 6.62
N PRO A 535 17.25 3.24 7.93
CA PRO A 535 18.15 2.19 8.41
C PRO A 535 17.53 0.80 8.20
N GLY A 536 18.37 -0.23 8.01
CA GLY A 536 17.94 -1.59 7.67
C GLY A 536 17.18 -2.33 8.76
#